data_AF-A0A6B0R138-F1
#
_entry.id   AF-A0A6B0R138-F1
#
_cell.length_a   1.000
_cell.length_b   1.000
_cell.length_c   1.000
_cell.angle_alpha   90.00
_cell.angle_beta   90.00
_cell.angle_gamma   90.00
#
_symmetry.space_group_name_H-M   'P 1'
#
loop_
_entity.id
_entity.type
_entity.pdbx_description
1 polymer ?
#
loop_
_entity_poly.entity_id
_entity_poly.type
_entity_poly.pdbx_seq_one_letter_code
_entity_poly.pdbx_strand_id
1 'polypeptide(L)'
;MHFPTWKKVCKWKIEAGSKKAVTKAQKKDGKKRKRSRKESYSVYVYKVLKQVHPVTGISSKAMGIMNSFINDIFELIAGEALRLAHYNKH
;
A
#
# COMPACT_ATOMS: atom_id res chain seq x y z
N MET A 1 -40.74 17.57 22.10
CA MET A 1 -39.32 17.89 21.84
C MET A 1 -38.81 16.97 20.75
N HIS A 2 -38.40 17.53 19.61
CA HIS A 2 -38.01 16.81 18.41
C HIS A 2 -36.47 16.88 18.29
N PHE A 3 -35.80 15.72 18.24
CA PHE A 3 -34.36 15.57 17.96
C PHE A 3 -34.17 14.30 17.09
N PRO A 4 -33.15 14.24 16.22
CA PRO A 4 -33.37 14.07 14.77
C PRO A 4 -33.13 12.65 14.26
N THR A 5 -33.78 12.35 13.12
CA THR A 5 -33.62 11.15 12.30
C THR A 5 -32.28 11.09 11.59
N TRP A 6 -31.30 10.35 12.12
CA TRP A 6 -30.15 9.91 11.33
C TRP A 6 -30.22 8.40 11.13
N LYS A 7 -30.70 8.07 9.94
CA LYS A 7 -30.83 6.74 9.35
C LYS A 7 -29.50 5.97 9.46
N LYS A 8 -29.63 4.67 9.76
CA LYS A 8 -29.01 3.51 9.06
C LYS A 8 -27.54 3.71 8.63
N VAL A 9 -26.57 2.86 8.99
CA VAL A 9 -26.58 1.41 8.75
C VAL A 9 -25.25 0.83 9.24
N CYS A 10 -25.30 -0.30 9.94
CA CYS A 10 -24.42 -1.47 9.80
C CYS A 10 -24.75 -2.44 10.94
N LYS A 11 -25.94 -3.03 10.85
CA LYS A 11 -26.35 -4.16 11.69
C LYS A 11 -25.77 -5.43 11.07
N TRP A 12 -24.71 -5.96 11.67
CA TRP A 12 -24.24 -7.31 11.41
C TRP A 12 -25.11 -8.29 12.22
N LYS A 13 -25.80 -9.20 11.52
CA LYS A 13 -26.45 -10.37 12.12
C LYS A 13 -25.90 -11.61 11.41
N ILE A 14 -25.25 -12.48 12.17
CA ILE A 14 -24.87 -13.83 11.73
C ILE A 14 -26.01 -14.75 12.13
N GLU A 15 -26.69 -15.34 11.15
CA GLU A 15 -27.62 -16.45 11.35
C GLU A 15 -27.14 -17.64 10.52
N ALA A 16 -26.94 -18.76 11.21
CA ALA A 16 -26.53 -20.05 10.66
C ALA A 16 -27.76 -20.86 10.24
N GLY A 17 -27.69 -21.61 9.13
CA GLY A 17 -28.66 -22.69 8.86
C GLY A 17 -28.83 -23.15 7.40
N SER A 18 -28.09 -24.21 7.04
CA SER A 18 -28.50 -25.41 6.27
C SER A 18 -29.21 -25.30 4.89
N LYS A 19 -28.58 -25.86 3.82
CA LYS A 19 -29.06 -27.02 3.00
C LYS A 19 -28.17 -27.24 1.75
N LYS A 20 -27.88 -28.51 1.46
CA LYS A 20 -27.02 -29.02 0.38
C LYS A 20 -27.74 -29.01 -0.99
N ALA A 21 -27.02 -28.68 -2.07
CA ALA A 21 -27.31 -29.15 -3.43
C ALA A 21 -26.03 -29.09 -4.29
N VAL A 22 -25.68 -30.23 -4.92
CA VAL A 22 -24.57 -30.37 -5.86
C VAL A 22 -24.97 -29.78 -7.21
N THR A 23 -24.24 -28.76 -7.69
CA THR A 23 -24.13 -28.46 -9.13
C THR A 23 -22.79 -27.80 -9.47
N LYS A 24 -22.09 -28.45 -10.41
CA LYS A 24 -21.02 -27.98 -11.31
C LYS A 24 -19.85 -27.17 -10.71
N ALA A 25 -18.69 -27.82 -10.72
CA ALA A 25 -17.38 -27.18 -10.64
C ALA A 25 -17.21 -26.11 -11.73
N GLN A 26 -17.53 -24.86 -11.41
CA GLN A 26 -17.01 -23.71 -12.13
C GLN A 26 -15.61 -23.44 -11.58
N LYS A 27 -14.62 -23.46 -12.48
CA LYS A 27 -13.23 -23.05 -12.24
C LYS A 27 -13.24 -21.75 -11.43
N LYS A 28 -12.84 -21.82 -10.16
CA LYS A 28 -12.48 -20.63 -9.38
C LYS A 28 -11.15 -20.10 -9.91
N ASP A 29 -11.21 -19.40 -11.04
CA ASP A 29 -10.26 -18.33 -11.33
C ASP A 29 -10.58 -17.18 -10.35
N GLY A 30 -10.17 -17.40 -9.10
CA GLY A 30 -10.49 -16.54 -7.97
C GLY A 30 -9.29 -16.40 -7.05
N LYS A 31 -8.10 -16.73 -7.54
CA LYS A 31 -6.85 -16.40 -6.86
C LYS A 31 -6.68 -14.90 -7.04
N LYS A 32 -7.32 -14.12 -6.15
CA LYS A 32 -7.05 -12.69 -5.93
C LYS A 32 -5.56 -12.51 -6.13
N ARG A 33 -5.19 -11.90 -7.27
CA ARG A 33 -3.81 -11.71 -7.69
C ARG A 33 -3.07 -11.20 -6.46
N LYS A 34 -2.11 -12.00 -5.99
CA LYS A 34 -1.20 -11.62 -4.91
C LYS A 34 -0.67 -10.26 -5.34
N ARG A 35 -1.10 -9.17 -4.68
CA ARG A 35 -0.68 -7.82 -5.06
C ARG A 35 0.82 -7.84 -4.87
N SER A 36 1.55 -7.90 -5.99
CA SER A 36 3.01 -7.89 -5.96
C SER A 36 3.39 -6.73 -5.05
N ARG A 37 4.22 -7.02 -4.04
CA ARG A 37 4.63 -6.01 -3.07
C ARG A 37 5.39 -4.97 -3.87
N LYS A 38 4.75 -3.84 -4.15
CA LYS A 38 5.42 -2.71 -4.79
C LYS A 38 6.41 -2.21 -3.76
N GLU A 39 7.69 -2.51 -3.95
CA GLU A 39 8.76 -1.92 -3.16
C GLU A 39 8.62 -0.42 -3.31
N SER A 40 8.24 0.23 -2.21
CA SER A 40 8.00 1.66 -2.17
C SER A 40 8.51 2.19 -0.85
N TYR A 41 9.14 3.35 -0.90
CA TYR A 41 9.67 4.04 0.28
C TYR A 41 8.57 4.74 1.10
N SER A 42 7.30 4.49 0.75
CA SER A 42 6.14 5.16 1.32
C SER A 42 6.08 5.10 2.84
N VAL A 43 6.42 3.95 3.45
CA VAL A 43 6.45 3.79 4.91
C VAL A 43 7.45 4.75 5.56
N TYR A 44 8.63 4.93 4.95
CA TYR A 44 9.68 5.80 5.49
C TYR A 44 9.34 7.27 5.29
N VAL A 45 8.80 7.62 4.12
CA VAL A 45 8.32 8.97 3.84
C VAL A 45 7.24 9.39 4.84
N TYR A 46 6.29 8.51 5.19
CA TYR A 46 5.30 8.80 6.21
C TYR A 46 5.88 8.93 7.62
N LYS A 47 6.88 8.10 7.97
CA LYS A 47 7.56 8.20 9.28
C LYS A 47 8.23 9.56 9.44
N VAL A 48 9.02 9.99 8.45
CA VAL A 48 9.70 11.29 8.48
C VAL A 48 8.69 12.43 8.44
N LEU A 49 7.66 12.33 7.60
CA LEU A 49 6.61 13.35 7.52
C LEU A 49 5.93 13.57 8.87
N LYS A 50 5.62 12.50 9.61
CA LYS A 50 4.97 12.63 10.92
C LYS A 50 5.88 13.22 12.00
N GLN A 51 7.20 13.10 11.84
CA GLN A 51 8.15 13.78 12.72
C GLN A 51 8.18 15.29 12.45
N VAL A 52 8.09 15.74 11.19
CA VAL A 52 8.14 17.17 10.83
C VAL A 52 6.77 17.86 10.88
N HIS A 53 5.70 17.15 10.52
CA HIS A 53 4.34 17.65 10.41
C HIS A 53 3.33 16.59 10.87
N PRO A 54 2.97 16.55 12.17
CA PRO A 54 2.10 15.51 12.73
C PRO A 54 0.66 15.55 12.19
N VAL A 55 0.17 16.71 11.75
CA VAL A 55 -1.22 16.90 11.27
C VAL A 55 -1.33 16.77 9.74
N THR A 56 -0.25 17.09 9.01
CA THR A 56 -0.28 17.11 7.55
C THR A 56 -0.26 15.69 6.96
N GLY A 57 -0.91 15.53 5.80
CA GLY A 57 -0.91 14.32 5.00
C GLY A 57 -0.33 14.58 3.61
N ILE A 58 0.16 13.53 2.96
CA ILE A 58 0.68 13.56 1.59
C ILE A 58 -0.30 12.84 0.66
N SER A 59 -0.54 13.43 -0.53
CA SER A 59 -1.37 12.80 -1.57
C SER A 59 -0.66 11.62 -2.22
N SER A 60 -1.41 10.68 -2.80
CA SER A 60 -0.85 9.53 -3.52
C SER A 60 0.02 9.92 -4.72
N LYS A 61 -0.31 11.03 -5.39
CA LYS A 61 0.48 11.59 -6.50
C LYS A 61 1.83 12.10 -6.01
N ALA A 62 1.84 12.88 -4.94
CA ALA A 62 3.07 13.38 -4.33
C ALA A 62 3.92 12.23 -3.77
N MET A 63 3.29 11.19 -3.20
CA MET A 63 4.00 9.98 -2.77
C MET A 63 4.69 9.25 -3.93
N GLY A 64 4.07 9.22 -5.12
CA GLY A 64 4.69 8.67 -6.32
C GLY A 64 5.95 9.42 -6.72
N ILE A 65 5.90 10.76 -6.70
CA ILE A 65 7.05 11.62 -7.01
C ILE A 65 8.18 11.39 -5.99
N MET A 66 7.85 11.35 -4.69
CA MET A 66 8.83 11.07 -3.63
C MET A 66 9.50 9.70 -3.80
N ASN A 67 8.76 8.70 -4.25
CA ASN A 67 9.31 7.37 -4.49
C ASN A 67 10.31 7.35 -5.65
N SER A 68 10.02 8.06 -6.75
CA SER A 68 10.97 8.20 -7.87
C SER A 68 12.20 8.99 -7.45
N PHE A 69 12.02 10.12 -6.75
CA PHE A 69 13.14 10.94 -6.28
C PHE A 69 14.16 10.16 -5.44
N ILE A 70 13.68 9.29 -4.54
CA ILE A 70 14.56 8.44 -3.73
C ILE A 70 15.30 7.41 -4.59
N ASN A 71 14.64 6.83 -5.59
CA ASN A 71 15.28 5.89 -6.52
C ASN A 71 16.38 6.58 -7.34
N ASP A 72 16.11 7.78 -7.86
CA ASP A 72 17.07 8.52 -8.69
C ASP A 72 18.36 8.82 -7.89
N ILE A 73 18.22 9.22 -6.62
CA ILE A 73 19.38 9.43 -5.72
C ILE A 73 20.08 8.11 -5.41
N PHE A 74 19.32 7.04 -5.17
CA PHE A 74 19.91 5.74 -4.85
C PHE A 74 20.73 5.19 -6.02
N GLU A 75 20.23 5.32 -7.26
CA GLU A 75 20.95 4.92 -8.47
C GLU A 75 22.20 5.77 -8.70
N LEU A 76 22.13 7.08 -8.43
CA LEU A 76 23.30 7.97 -8.49
C LEU A 76 24.40 7.48 -7.53
N ILE A 77 24.05 7.25 -6.27
CA ILE A 77 25.01 6.81 -5.24
C ILE A 77 25.56 5.42 -5.58
N ALA A 78 24.71 4.49 -6.01
CA ALA A 78 25.14 3.15 -6.38
C ALA A 78 26.10 3.17 -7.58
N GLY A 79 25.84 4.03 -8.57
CA GLY A 79 26.71 4.21 -9.73
C GLY A 79 28.08 4.81 -9.37
N GLU A 80 28.11 5.80 -8.48
CA GLU A 80 29.37 6.36 -7.98
C GLU A 80 30.14 5.36 -7.12
N ALA A 81 29.47 4.65 -6.22
CA ALA A 81 30.08 3.59 -5.42
C ALA A 81 30.67 2.47 -6.28
N LEU A 82 29.97 2.08 -7.35
CA LEU A 82 30.45 1.11 -8.33
C LEU A 82 31.73 1.63 -9.02
N ARG A 83 31.73 2.86 -9.52
CA ARG A 83 32.93 3.47 -10.14
C ARG A 83 34.11 3.48 -9.18
N LEU A 84 33.90 3.88 -7.93
CA LEU A 84 34.93 3.85 -6.89
C LEU A 84 35.44 2.42 -6.65
N ALA A 85 34.57 1.42 -6.55
CA ALA A 85 34.98 0.03 -6.37
C ALA A 85 35.82 -0.49 -7.55
N HIS A 86 35.55 -0.04 -8.78
CA HIS A 86 36.37 -0.37 -9.94
C HIS A 86 37.74 0.32 -9.91
N TYR A 87 37.85 1.56 -9.42
CA TYR A 87 39.14 2.24 -9.25
C TYR A 87 40.03 1.62 -8.18
N ASN A 88 39.45 0.92 -7.19
CA ASN A 88 40.18 0.28 -6.10
C ASN A 88 40.72 -1.13 -6.44
N LYS A 89 40.57 -1.61 -7.68
CA LYS A 89 41.22 -2.85 -8.13
C LYS A 89 42.65 -2.57 -8.56
N HIS A 90 43.54 -2.52 -7.57
CA HIS A 90 44.97 -2.73 -7.70
C HIS A 90 45.41 -3.75 -6.64
#